data_AF-A0A961SM93-F1
#
_entry.id   AF-A0A961SM93-F1
#
_cell.length_a   1.000
_cell.length_b   1.000
_cell.length_c   1.000
_cell.angle_alpha   90.00
_cell.angle_beta   90.00
_cell.angle_gamma   90.00
#
_symmetry.space_group_name_H-M   'P 1'
#
loop_
_entity.id
_entity.type
_entity.pdbx_description
1 polymer ?
#
loop_
_entity_poly.entity_id
_entity_poly.type
_entity_poly.pdbx_seq_one_letter_code
_entity_poly.pdbx_strand_id
1 'polypeptide(L)' 'MTTRSTKSASNQNGAAALTADRAVPVFMAALLGIFIIGGVGFSHIEAVHNAAHDYRHSMAFPCH' A
#
# COMPACT_ATOMS: atom_id res chain seq x y z
N MET A 1 -27.27 -2.42 -32.85
CA MET A 1 -27.55 -3.29 -31.69
C MET A 1 -26.58 -2.91 -30.59
N THR A 2 -27.13 -2.30 -29.54
CA THR A 2 -26.54 -1.74 -28.31
C THR A 2 -25.81 -2.83 -27.51
N THR A 3 -24.75 -2.57 -26.76
CA THR A 3 -24.83 -2.00 -25.40
C THR A 3 -23.51 -1.30 -24.98
N ARG A 4 -23.63 -0.10 -24.42
CA ARG A 4 -22.54 0.54 -23.65
C ARG A 4 -22.56 -0.03 -22.24
N SER A 5 -21.42 -0.56 -21.80
CA SER A 5 -21.20 -1.01 -20.42
C SER A 5 -21.12 0.21 -19.51
N THR A 6 -22.13 0.38 -18.65
CA THR A 6 -22.15 1.39 -17.59
C THR A 6 -21.20 0.95 -16.48
N LYS A 7 -19.99 1.50 -16.46
CA LYS A 7 -19.11 1.41 -15.28
C LYS A 7 -19.73 2.26 -14.18
N SER A 8 -20.47 1.62 -13.28
CA SER A 8 -21.02 2.26 -12.08
C SER A 8 -19.85 2.76 -11.23
N ALA A 9 -19.67 4.08 -11.17
CA ALA A 9 -18.76 4.71 -10.24
C ALA A 9 -19.36 4.55 -8.83
N SER A 10 -18.86 3.59 -8.07
CA SER A 10 -19.22 3.42 -6.66
C SER A 10 -18.63 4.58 -5.86
N ASN A 11 -19.51 5.28 -5.16
CA ASN A 11 -19.17 6.33 -4.19
C ASN A 11 -18.40 5.71 -3.02
N GLN A 12 -17.09 5.93 -2.95
CA GLN A 12 -16.15 5.29 -2.00
C GLN A 12 -16.12 5.96 -0.61
N ASN A 13 -17.27 6.36 -0.08
CA ASN A 13 -17.36 6.94 1.27
C ASN A 13 -17.96 5.98 2.30
N GLY A 14 -18.11 4.70 1.96
CA GLY A 14 -18.47 3.65 2.91
C GLY A 14 -17.20 3.01 3.46
N ALA A 15 -17.05 2.98 4.79
CA ALA A 15 -16.02 2.16 5.43
C ALA A 15 -16.10 0.74 4.87
N ALA A 16 -15.02 0.28 4.23
CA ALA A 16 -15.00 -1.04 3.64
C ALA A 16 -15.16 -2.08 4.76
N ALA A 17 -16.29 -2.79 4.75
CA ALA A 17 -16.52 -3.85 5.72
C ALA A 17 -15.45 -4.94 5.55
N LEU A 18 -14.77 -5.28 6.65
CA LEU A 18 -13.86 -6.42 6.73
C LEU A 18 -14.69 -7.70 6.69
N THR A 19 -14.82 -8.29 5.51
CA THR A 19 -15.41 -9.62 5.33
C THR A 19 -14.38 -10.70 5.66
N ALA A 20 -14.83 -11.89 6.07
CA ALA A 20 -13.92 -13.00 6.41
C ALA A 20 -12.97 -13.36 5.26
N ASP A 21 -13.46 -13.30 4.02
CA ASP A 21 -12.68 -13.51 2.79
C ASP A 21 -11.54 -12.48 2.61
N ARG A 22 -11.77 -11.23 3.04
CA ARG A 22 -10.78 -10.14 2.93
C ARG A 22 -9.88 -10.02 4.15
N ALA A 23 -10.23 -10.65 5.26
CA ALA A 23 -9.46 -10.57 6.50
C ALA A 23 -8.04 -11.14 6.32
N VAL A 24 -7.91 -12.29 5.65
CA VAL A 24 -6.61 -12.94 5.40
C VAL A 24 -5.68 -12.07 4.53
N PRO A 25 -6.08 -11.61 3.32
CA PRO A 25 -5.19 -10.79 2.50
C PRO A 25 -4.86 -9.45 3.15
N VAL A 26 -5.79 -8.82 3.86
CA VAL A 26 -5.53 -7.57 4.60
C VAL A 26 -4.52 -7.80 5.71
N PHE A 27 -4.67 -8.88 6.49
CA PHE A 27 -3.74 -9.22 7.55
C PHE A 27 -2.34 -9.53 7.00
N MET A 28 -2.24 -10.29 5.90
CA MET A 28 -0.97 -10.57 5.25
C MET A 28 -0.30 -9.31 4.70
N ALA A 29 -1.07 -8.40 4.10
CA ALA A 29 -0.55 -7.11 3.67
C ALA A 29 -0.04 -6.26 4.84
N ALA A 30 -0.76 -6.25 5.97
CA ALA A 30 -0.34 -5.54 7.18
C ALA A 30 0.96 -6.14 7.76
N LEU A 31 1.04 -7.47 7.86
CA LEU A 31 2.25 -8.16 8.31
C LEU A 31 3.43 -7.88 7.39
N LEU A 32 3.22 -7.90 6.08
CA LEU A 32 4.25 -7.57 5.09
C LEU A 32 4.74 -6.13 5.28
N GLY A 33 3.82 -5.17 5.46
CA GLY A 33 4.18 -3.77 5.71
C GLY A 33 5.01 -3.60 6.98
N ILE A 34 4.60 -4.24 8.08
CA ILE A 34 5.34 -4.24 9.35
C ILE A 34 6.73 -4.84 9.15
N PHE A 35 6.84 -5.97 8.42
CA PHE A 35 8.11 -6.62 8.15
C PHE A 35 9.05 -5.73 7.34
N ILE A 36 8.56 -5.05 6.30
CA ILE A 36 9.38 -4.16 5.48
C ILE A 36 9.87 -2.97 6.31
N ILE A 37 8.97 -2.29 7.03
CA ILE A 37 9.32 -1.12 7.84
C ILE A 37 10.30 -1.50 8.95
N GLY A 38 10.04 -2.59 9.67
CA GLY A 38 10.92 -3.07 10.73
C GLY A 38 12.27 -3.56 10.19
N GLY A 39 12.25 -4.36 9.13
CA GLY A 39 13.46 -4.95 8.55
C GLY A 39 14.42 -3.90 7.97
N VAL A 40 13.88 -2.90 7.27
CA VAL A 40 14.71 -1.83 6.71
C VAL A 40 15.09 -0.79 7.78
N GLY A 41 14.17 -0.44 8.67
CA GLY A 41 14.39 0.55 9.73
C GLY A 41 15.43 0.12 10.76
N PHE A 42 15.52 -1.17 11.08
CA PHE A 42 16.51 -1.73 12.02
C PHE A 42 17.60 -2.56 11.32
N SER A 43 17.79 -2.38 10.01
CA SER A 43 18.82 -3.09 9.28
C SER A 43 20.21 -2.71 9.77
N HIS A 44 21.05 -3.71 10.03
CA HIS A 44 22.49 -3.50 10.26
C HIS A 44 23.25 -3.24 8.94
N ILE A 45 22.58 -3.40 7.80
CA ILE A 45 23.17 -3.14 6.48
C ILE A 45 22.87 -1.69 6.15
N GLU A 46 23.87 -0.83 6.36
CA GLU A 46 23.83 0.62 6.13
C GLU A 46 23.19 0.98 4.78
N ALA A 47 23.50 0.21 3.73
CA ALA A 47 22.98 0.44 2.38
C ALA A 47 21.45 0.29 2.29
N VAL A 48 20.85 -0.67 3.01
CA VAL A 48 19.40 -0.92 2.98
C VAL A 48 18.66 0.17 3.77
N HIS A 49 19.19 0.55 4.93
CA HIS A 49 18.64 1.64 5.74
C HIS A 49 18.70 2.98 4.99
N ASN A 50 19.86 3.30 4.41
CA ASN A 50 20.07 4.53 3.65
C ASN A 50 19.18 4.60 2.39
N ALA A 51 19.03 3.49 1.66
CA ALA A 51 18.13 3.43 0.51
C ALA A 51 16.68 3.78 0.86
N ALA A 52 16.17 3.36 2.02
CA ALA A 52 14.84 3.75 2.47
C ALA A 52 14.76 5.24 2.86
N HIS A 53 15.80 5.78 3.50
CA HIS A 53 15.88 7.21 3.79
C HIS A 53 15.88 8.06 2.51
N ASP A 54 16.65 7.66 1.50
CA ASP A 54 16.74 8.33 0.20
C ASP A 54 15.42 8.27 -0.57
N TYR A 55 14.72 7.14 -0.52
CA TYR A 55 13.39 7.00 -1.12
C TYR A 55 12.39 7.98 -0.51
N ARG A 56 12.38 8.14 0.83
CA ARG A 56 11.50 9.10 1.49
C ARG A 56 11.80 10.55 1.09
N HIS A 57 13.06 10.91 0.90
CA HIS A 57 13.43 12.23 0.37
C HIS A 57 13.03 12.40 -1.09
N SER A 58 13.08 11.33 -1.89
CA SER A 58 12.66 11.33 -3.29
C SER A 58 11.14 11.43 -3.47
N MET A 59 10.36 10.94 -2.51
CA MET A 59 8.89 11.00 -2.50
C MET A 59 8.33 12.42 -2.28
N ALA A 60 9.17 13.38 -1.87
CA ALA A 60 8.81 14.79 -1.75
C ALA A 60 9.10 15.62 -3.01
N PHE A 61 9.69 15.02 -4.05
CA PHE A 61 9.80 15.70 -5.34
C PHE A 61 8.41 15.79 -5.98
N PRO A 62 8.02 16.94 -6.54
CA PRO A 62 6.68 17.15 -7.08
C PRO A 62 6.42 16.17 -8.22
N CYS A 63 5.55 15.20 -7.96
CA CYS A 63 4.82 14.51 -9.00
C CYS A 63 3.78 15.49 -9.56
N HIS A 64 3.95 15.84 -10.83
CA HIS A 64 2.84 16.41 -11.61
C HIS A 64 1.72 15.37 -11.72
#